data_AF-A0A0G1SM92-F1
#
_entry.id   AF-A0A0G1SM92-F1
#
_cell.length_a   1.000
_cell.length_b   1.000
_cell.length_c   1.000
_cell.angle_alpha   90.00
_cell.angle_beta   90.00
_cell.angle_gamma   90.00
#
_symmetry.space_group_name_H-M   'P 1'
#
loop_
_entity.id
_entity.type
_entity.pdbx_description
1 polymer ?
#
loop_
_entity_poly.entity_id
_entity_poly.type
_entity_poly.pdbx_seq_one_letter_code
_entity_poly.pdbx_strand_id
1 'polypeptide(L)' 'MTPAGAGLVKSIRNAMGDKMKKFRSIEKLHHFVCQKCKRWWTVGDAPVAKKIWFCPWCGKKNNYKIMKSQI' A
#
# COMPACT_ATOMS: atom_id res chain seq x y z
N MET A 1 -25.52 26.12 -50.89
CA MET A 1 -25.53 24.65 -51.03
C MET A 1 -24.43 24.07 -50.14
N THR A 2 -24.76 23.66 -48.93
CA THR A 2 -23.81 23.13 -47.94
C THR A 2 -23.61 21.63 -48.19
N PRO A 3 -22.37 21.09 -48.24
CA PRO A 3 -22.19 19.69 -48.53
C PRO A 3 -22.54 18.83 -47.30
N ALA A 4 -23.45 17.90 -47.50
CA ALA A 4 -23.78 16.81 -46.60
C ALA A 4 -22.58 15.85 -46.51
N GLY A 5 -21.72 16.03 -45.50
CA GLY A 5 -20.56 15.15 -45.31
C GLY A 5 -19.82 15.27 -43.98
N ALA A 6 -20.10 16.29 -43.16
CA ALA A 6 -19.37 16.52 -41.91
C ALA A 6 -19.79 15.59 -40.74
N GLY A 7 -20.82 14.75 -40.92
CA GLY A 7 -21.40 13.94 -39.84
C GLY A 7 -20.74 12.58 -39.58
N LEU A 8 -20.09 11.97 -40.58
CA LEU A 8 -19.71 10.55 -40.49
C LEU A 8 -18.35 10.30 -39.79
N VAL A 9 -17.44 11.27 -39.81
CA VAL A 9 -16.10 11.13 -39.17
C VAL A 9 -16.11 11.30 -37.64
N LYS A 10 -17.25 11.66 -37.04
CA LYS A 10 -17.35 11.88 -35.59
C LYS A 10 -17.63 10.62 -34.78
N SER A 11 -17.87 9.47 -35.42
CA SER A 11 -18.31 8.23 -34.75
C SER A 11 -17.17 7.30 -34.29
N ILE A 12 -15.96 7.40 -34.86
CA ILE A 12 -14.87 6.43 -34.58
C ILE A 12 -13.93 6.85 -33.41
N ARG A 13 -13.99 8.11 -32.95
CA ARG A 13 -13.00 8.62 -31.96
C ARG A 13 -13.31 8.28 -30.49
N ASN A 14 -14.35 7.50 -30.20
CA ASN A 14 -14.84 7.23 -28.84
C ASN A 14 -14.66 5.77 -28.38
N ALA A 15 -13.49 5.15 -28.62
CA ALA A 15 -13.27 3.76 -28.20
C ALA A 15 -11.87 3.46 -27.62
N MET A 16 -11.11 4.48 -27.19
CA MET A 16 -9.81 4.27 -26.52
C MET A 16 -9.68 5.18 -25.28
N GLY A 17 -10.69 5.12 -24.41
CA GLY A 17 -10.72 5.82 -23.14
C GLY A 17 -10.91 4.87 -21.97
N ASP A 18 -10.37 3.65 -22.03
CA ASP A 18 -10.39 2.75 -20.89
C ASP A 18 -9.47 3.31 -19.81
N LYS A 19 -10.12 4.03 -18.88
CA LYS A 19 -9.57 4.51 -17.63
C LYS A 19 -8.87 3.35 -16.93
N MET A 20 -7.54 3.34 -17.00
CA MET A 20 -6.70 2.46 -16.17
C MET A 20 -7.00 2.78 -14.70
N LYS A 21 -7.86 1.98 -14.08
CA LYS A 21 -8.30 2.15 -12.69
C LYS A 21 -7.07 1.91 -11.80
N LYS A 22 -6.48 2.99 -11.28
CA LYS A 22 -5.30 2.94 -10.41
C LYS A 22 -5.66 2.21 -9.11
N PHE A 23 -5.25 0.95 -8.98
CA PHE A 23 -5.35 0.22 -7.73
C PHE A 23 -4.36 0.82 -6.72
N ARG A 24 -4.88 1.26 -5.57
CA ARG A 24 -4.08 1.74 -4.43
C ARG A 24 -4.34 0.78 -3.27
N SER A 25 -3.28 0.26 -2.66
CA SER A 25 -3.36 -0.49 -1.41
C SER A 25 -3.00 0.42 -0.24
N ILE A 26 -3.56 0.14 0.93
CA ILE A 26 -3.16 0.76 2.20
C ILE A 26 -2.28 -0.24 2.94
N GLU A 27 -1.04 0.15 3.22
CA GLU A 27 -0.09 -0.65 4.00
C GLU A 27 -0.12 -0.24 5.48
N LYS A 28 -0.07 -1.20 6.40
CA LYS A 28 0.07 -0.94 7.84
C LYS A 28 1.50 -1.22 8.31
N LEU A 29 2.26 -0.15 8.58
CA LEU A 29 3.61 -0.25 9.10
C LEU A 29 3.63 -0.35 10.63
N HIS A 30 4.30 -1.38 11.14
CA HIS A 30 4.57 -1.55 12.57
C HIS A 30 6.03 -1.24 12.86
N HIS A 31 6.29 -0.32 13.79
CA HIS A 31 7.63 0.10 14.17
C HIS A 31 8.08 -0.64 15.44
N PHE A 32 9.30 -1.16 15.43
CA PHE A 32 9.87 -1.93 16.51
C PHE A 32 11.21 -1.33 16.92
N VAL A 33 11.50 -1.33 18.22
CA VAL A 33 12.81 -0.95 18.77
C VAL A 33 13.34 -2.11 19.61
N CYS A 34 14.59 -2.51 19.36
CA CYS A 34 15.23 -3.59 20.12
C CYS A 34 15.68 -3.08 21.49
N GLN A 35 15.20 -3.70 22.58
CA GLN A 35 15.61 -3.29 23.92
C GLN A 35 17.08 -3.56 24.25
N LYS A 36 17.73 -4.51 23.55
CA LYS A 36 19.16 -4.84 23.75
C LYS A 36 20.10 -3.93 22.95
N CYS A 37 19.93 -3.86 21.63
CA CYS A 37 20.86 -3.12 20.75
C CYS A 37 20.35 -1.72 20.35
N LYS A 38 19.15 -1.34 20.78
CA LYS A 38 18.53 -0.01 20.58
C LYS A 38 18.28 0.40 19.11
N ARG A 39 18.54 -0.50 18.15
CA ARG A 39 18.17 -0.31 16.74
C ARG A 39 16.67 -0.50 16.51
N TRP A 40 16.15 0.16 15.49
CA TRP A 40 14.74 0.16 15.13
C TRP A 40 14.50 -0.36 13.71
N TRP A 41 13.42 -1.12 13.50
CA TRP A 41 12.99 -1.64 12.20
C TRP A 41 11.47 -1.51 12.04
N THR A 42 11.00 -1.73 10.81
CA THR A 42 9.59 -1.81 10.48
C THR A 42 9.20 -3.14 9.84
N VAL A 43 7.94 -3.52 10.01
CA VAL A 43 7.31 -4.62 9.25
C VAL A 43 5.98 -4.13 8.70
N GLY A 44 5.83 -4.20 7.38
CA GLY A 44 4.58 -3.95 6.67
C GLY A 44 3.61 -5.12 6.83
N ASP A 45 2.33 -4.79 7.02
CA ASP A 45 1.21 -5.73 7.11
C ASP A 45 1.48 -6.90 8.09
N ALA A 46 2.09 -6.56 9.23
CA ALA A 46 2.46 -7.52 10.25
C ALA A 46 1.22 -8.28 10.77
N PRO A 47 1.27 -9.63 10.89
CA PRO A 47 0.14 -10.40 11.38
C PRO A 47 -0.23 -10.01 12.82
N VAL A 48 -1.49 -9.66 13.05
CA VAL A 48 -1.98 -9.21 14.37
C VAL A 48 -1.82 -10.28 15.44
N ALA A 49 -1.86 -11.56 15.06
CA ALA A 49 -1.67 -12.69 15.97
C ALA A 49 -0.20 -12.86 16.44
N LYS A 50 0.77 -12.29 15.73
CA LYS A 50 2.20 -12.49 16.00
C LYS A 50 2.71 -11.51 17.06
N LYS A 51 2.90 -12.02 18.28
CA LYS A 51 3.38 -11.25 19.45
C LYS A 51 4.90 -11.27 19.63
N ILE A 52 5.58 -12.20 18.95
CA ILE A 52 7.01 -12.43 19.11
C ILE A 52 7.74 -12.03 17.83
N TRP A 53 8.70 -11.13 17.97
CA TRP A 53 9.57 -10.68 16.89
C TRP A 53 11.03 -10.80 17.32
N PHE A 54 11.90 -11.16 16.40
CA PHE A 54 13.34 -11.21 16.66
C PHE A 54 14.01 -9.99 16.05
N CYS A 55 14.93 -9.40 16.81
CA CYS A 55 15.76 -8.31 16.33
C CYS A 55 16.65 -8.81 15.17
N PRO A 56 16.59 -8.20 13.98
CA PRO A 56 17.35 -8.67 12.82
C PRO A 56 18.87 -8.48 12.98
N TRP A 57 19.31 -7.64 13.92
CA TRP A 57 20.74 -7.39 14.13
C TRP A 57 21.36 -8.26 15.22
N CYS A 58 20.67 -8.51 16.33
CA CYS A 58 21.25 -9.20 17.48
C CYS A 58 20.54 -10.49 17.86
N GLY A 59 19.52 -10.89 17.12
CA GLY A 59 18.78 -12.15 17.31
C GLY A 59 17.97 -12.21 18.61
N LYS A 60 17.93 -11.15 19.43
CA LYS A 60 17.15 -11.17 20.67
C LYS A 60 15.67 -11.00 20.41
N LYS A 61 14.91 -11.78 21.18
CA LYS A 61 13.45 -11.73 21.26
C LYS A 61 13.00 -10.35 21.72
N ASN A 62 12.01 -9.80 21.03
CA ASN A 62 11.28 -8.61 21.38
C ASN A 62 9.83 -9.01 21.69
N ASN A 63 9.37 -8.70 22.90
CA ASN A 63 7.98 -8.93 23.31
C ASN A 63 7.17 -7.70 22.92
N TYR A 64 6.48 -7.77 21.78
CA TYR A 64 5.67 -6.65 21.29
C TYR A 64 4.26 -6.74 21.87
N LYS A 65 3.83 -5.69 22.59
CA LYS A 65 2.43 -5.46 22.90
C LYS A 65 1.89 -4.52 21.81
N ILE A 66 0.96 -5.00 20.98
CA ILE A 66 0.23 -4.13 20.05
C ILE A 66 -0.56 -3.16 20.93
N MET A 67 -0.04 -1.95 21.11
CA MET A 67 -0.85 -0.87 21.67
C MET A 67 -1.78 -0.45 20.53
N LYS A 68 -3.08 -0.74 20.68
CA LYS A 68 -4.10 -0.22 19.75
C LYS A 68 -3.88 1.28 19.66
N SER A 69 -3.45 1.76 18.50
CA SER A 69 -3.37 3.19 18.25
C SER A 69 -4.81 3.69 18.23
N GLN A 70 -5.18 4.49 19.23
CA GLN A 70 -6.41 5.28 19.21
C GLN A 70 -6.28 6.26 18.05
N ILE A 71 -7.02 6.02 16.98
CA ILE A 71 -7.39 7.01 15.97
C ILE A 71 -8.89 7.19 16.13
#